data_AF-H1XTN2-F1
#
_entry.id   AF-H1XTN2-F1
#
_cell.length_a   1.000
_cell.length_b   1.000
_cell.length_c   1.000
_cell.angle_alpha   90.00
_cell.angle_beta   90.00
_cell.angle_gamma   90.00
#
_symmetry.space_group_name_H-M   'P 1'
#
loop_
_entity.id
_entity.type
_entity.pdbx_description
1 polymer ?
#
loop_
_entity_poly.entity_id
_entity_poly.type
_entity_poly.pdbx_seq_one_letter_code
_entity_poly.pdbx_strand_id
1 'polypeptide(L)'
;MRKQLTKHLLLVIILGASGLSFLFDLIGLKNLGVFNFLGYVHEGLSVFIIWLIYIYLKTLNIFNIKNVQHNLKIIVLNLLSVYAVISLLKFIFKPEFVTIDFPPQTDDLQTIVYSNFVSMIGLFSMVGFILNLRNLIFYKQKKTHQTLFLRQHVFSDSDRYFNQRAKKSPGPVV
;
A
#
# COMPACT_ATOMS: atom_id res chain seq x y z
N MET A 1 13.58 -23.62 -2.09
CA MET A 1 14.20 -23.11 -3.33
C MET A 1 13.24 -22.43 -4.31
N ARG A 2 12.27 -23.11 -4.95
CA ARG A 2 11.40 -22.49 -5.99
C ARG A 2 10.74 -21.16 -5.57
N LYS A 3 10.13 -21.10 -4.37
CA LYS A 3 9.47 -19.86 -3.86
C LYS A 3 10.43 -18.68 -3.63
N GLN A 4 11.69 -18.93 -3.27
CA GLN A 4 12.70 -17.88 -3.14
C GLN A 4 13.17 -17.43 -4.52
N LEU A 5 13.41 -18.35 -5.45
CA LEU A 5 13.80 -18.02 -6.82
C LEU A 5 12.77 -17.12 -7.50
N THR A 6 11.47 -17.43 -7.37
CA THR A 6 10.39 -16.58 -7.92
C THR A 6 10.39 -15.17 -7.34
N LYS A 7 10.69 -15.01 -6.05
CA LYS A 7 10.79 -13.69 -5.41
C LYS A 7 11.96 -12.87 -5.95
N HIS A 8 13.12 -13.49 -6.11
CA HIS A 8 14.30 -12.81 -6.65
C HIS A 8 14.10 -12.45 -8.12
N LEU A 9 13.50 -13.35 -8.90
CA LEU A 9 13.19 -13.12 -10.31
C LEU A 9 12.17 -11.97 -10.48
N LEU A 10 11.14 -11.90 -9.63
CA LEU A 10 10.22 -10.75 -9.59
C LEU A 10 10.93 -9.44 -9.25
N LEU A 11 11.85 -9.45 -8.28
CA LEU A 11 12.65 -8.27 -7.93
C LEU A 11 13.50 -7.81 -9.13
N VAL A 12 14.16 -8.74 -9.82
CA VAL A 12 14.98 -8.43 -11.00
C VAL A 12 14.12 -7.84 -12.11
N ILE A 13 12.91 -8.37 -12.35
CA ILE A 13 11.99 -7.81 -13.35
C ILE A 13 11.57 -6.39 -12.95
N ILE A 14 11.25 -6.15 -11.67
CA ILE A 14 10.90 -4.81 -11.19
C ILE A 14 12.07 -3.84 -11.43
N LEU A 15 13.28 -4.22 -11.03
CA LEU A 15 14.48 -3.39 -11.22
C LEU A 15 14.76 -3.13 -12.71
N GLY A 16 14.58 -4.12 -13.58
CA GLY A 16 14.72 -3.97 -15.02
C GLY A 16 13.69 -3.01 -15.62
N ALA A 17 12.41 -3.15 -15.25
CA ALA A 17 11.35 -2.26 -15.69
C ALA A 17 11.56 -0.82 -15.19
N SER A 18 12.02 -0.64 -13.95
CA SER A 18 12.39 0.66 -13.40
C SER A 18 13.60 1.26 -14.10
N GLY A 19 14.60 0.46 -14.45
CA GLY A 19 15.74 0.91 -15.25
C GLY A 19 15.33 1.39 -16.63
N LEU A 20 14.36 0.72 -17.27
CA LEU A 20 13.78 1.19 -18.53
C LEU A 20 13.04 2.53 -18.35
N SER A 21 12.20 2.66 -17.32
CA SER A 21 11.52 3.93 -17.01
C SER A 21 12.51 5.07 -16.77
N PHE A 22 13.61 4.78 -16.07
CA PHE A 22 14.69 5.72 -15.84
C PHE A 22 15.39 6.17 -17.14
N LEU A 23 15.60 5.26 -18.09
CA LEU A 23 16.16 5.61 -19.40
C LEU A 23 15.20 6.51 -20.20
N PHE A 24 13.89 6.27 -20.13
CA PHE A 24 12.89 7.16 -20.74
C PHE A 24 12.95 8.58 -20.18
N ASP A 25 13.16 8.70 -18.86
CA ASP A 25 13.35 9.96 -18.17
C ASP A 25 14.64 10.67 -18.61
N LEU A 26 15.76 9.95 -18.69
CA LEU A 26 17.05 10.49 -19.11
C LEU A 26 17.07 11.00 -20.55
N ILE A 27 16.39 10.31 -21.47
CA ILE A 27 16.37 10.70 -22.89
C ILE A 27 15.47 11.94 -23.11
N GLY A 28 14.77 12.42 -22.06
CA GLY A 28 13.94 13.61 -22.16
C GLY A 28 12.74 13.42 -23.08
N LEU A 29 12.29 12.17 -23.31
CA LEU A 29 11.17 11.85 -24.20
C LEU A 29 9.85 12.50 -23.76
N LYS A 30 9.78 12.96 -22.51
CA LYS A 30 8.69 13.76 -21.94
C LYS A 30 8.46 15.09 -22.67
N ASN A 31 9.52 15.64 -23.27
CA ASN A 31 9.50 16.92 -23.99
C ASN A 31 8.99 16.78 -25.43
N LEU A 32 8.70 15.56 -25.91
CA LEU A 32 8.22 15.31 -27.27
C LEU A 32 6.70 15.54 -27.47
N GLY A 33 6.03 16.20 -26.52
CA GLY A 33 4.67 16.71 -26.71
C GLY A 33 3.53 15.76 -26.33
N VAL A 34 2.39 16.39 -26.02
CA VAL A 34 1.21 15.86 -25.31
C VAL A 34 0.44 14.74 -26.05
N PHE A 35 0.85 14.34 -27.26
CA PHE A 35 0.21 13.27 -28.05
C PHE A 35 1.19 12.26 -28.64
N ASN A 36 2.35 12.04 -28.02
CA ASN A 36 3.28 11.03 -28.49
C ASN A 36 2.97 9.65 -27.90
N PHE A 37 2.79 8.65 -28.76
CA PHE A 37 2.58 7.23 -28.41
C PHE A 37 3.57 6.73 -27.33
N LEU A 38 4.79 7.24 -27.34
CA LEU A 38 5.85 6.97 -26.36
C LEU A 38 5.49 7.41 -24.92
N GLY A 39 4.72 8.49 -24.76
CA GLY A 39 4.22 8.93 -23.46
C GLY A 39 3.25 7.92 -22.84
N TYR A 40 2.29 7.41 -23.62
CA TYR A 40 1.38 6.36 -23.17
C TYR A 40 2.10 5.05 -22.83
N VAL A 41 3.14 4.69 -23.60
CA VAL A 41 3.98 3.52 -23.28
C VAL A 41 4.69 3.72 -21.94
N HIS A 42 5.20 4.92 -21.66
CA HIS A 42 5.86 5.24 -20.40
C HIS A 42 4.89 5.22 -19.19
N GLU A 43 3.69 5.77 -19.35
CA GLU A 43 2.63 5.68 -18.32
C GLU A 43 2.21 4.22 -18.08
N GLY A 44 2.02 3.45 -19.16
CA GLY A 44 1.71 2.02 -19.09
C GLY A 44 2.80 1.23 -18.38
N LEU A 45 4.07 1.56 -18.61
CA LEU A 45 5.21 0.97 -17.91
C LEU A 45 5.17 1.30 -16.41
N SER A 46 4.82 2.54 -16.04
CA SER A 46 4.67 2.96 -14.65
C SER A 46 3.57 2.16 -13.93
N VAL A 47 2.40 1.99 -14.56
CA VAL A 47 1.30 1.16 -14.03
C VAL A 47 1.73 -0.30 -13.89
N PHE A 48 2.45 -0.83 -14.89
CA PHE A 48 2.97 -2.18 -14.86
C PHE A 48 3.97 -2.40 -13.71
N ILE A 49 4.87 -1.44 -13.46
CA ILE A 49 5.79 -1.47 -12.31
C ILE A 49 5.01 -1.53 -11.00
N ILE A 50 3.98 -0.69 -10.82
CA ILE A 50 3.12 -0.71 -9.62
C ILE A 50 2.46 -2.08 -9.43
N TRP A 51 1.94 -2.67 -10.51
CA TRP A 51 1.32 -3.99 -10.48
C TRP A 51 2.32 -5.09 -10.09
N LEU A 52 3.54 -5.06 -10.62
CA LEU A 52 4.61 -5.98 -10.25
C LEU A 52 5.02 -5.83 -8.78
N ILE A 53 5.17 -4.60 -8.29
CA ILE A 53 5.46 -4.30 -6.88
C ILE A 53 4.36 -4.88 -5.97
N TYR A 54 3.09 -4.70 -6.35
CA TYR A 54 1.96 -5.28 -5.62
C TYR A 54 2.04 -6.81 -5.52
N ILE A 55 2.31 -7.48 -6.64
CA ILE A 55 2.48 -8.94 -6.66
C ILE A 55 3.66 -9.34 -5.77
N TYR A 56 4.80 -8.67 -5.92
CA TYR A 56 6.00 -8.95 -5.15
C TYR A 56 5.74 -8.84 -3.65
N LEU A 57 5.19 -7.71 -3.17
CA LEU A 57 4.91 -7.49 -1.76
C LEU A 57 3.89 -8.49 -1.21
N LYS A 58 2.87 -8.87 -2.00
CA LYS A 58 1.89 -9.90 -1.63
C LYS A 58 2.55 -11.27 -1.38
N THR A 59 3.62 -11.62 -2.11
CA THR A 59 4.34 -12.89 -1.90
C THR A 59 5.19 -12.93 -0.63
N LEU A 60 5.47 -11.78 0.01
CA LEU A 60 6.33 -11.71 1.18
C LEU A 60 5.65 -12.21 2.47
N ASN A 61 4.35 -12.48 2.47
CA ASN A 61 3.54 -12.94 3.63
C ASN A 61 3.54 -12.00 4.86
N ILE A 62 4.42 -10.99 4.93
CA ILE A 62 4.47 -9.98 6.00
C ILE A 62 3.12 -9.27 6.11
N PHE A 63 2.48 -9.00 4.96
CA PHE A 63 1.18 -8.30 4.88
C PHE A 63 -0.04 -9.22 5.05
N ASN A 64 0.12 -10.48 5.46
CA ASN A 64 -1.01 -11.39 5.71
C ASN A 64 -1.43 -11.46 7.19
N ILE A 65 -0.68 -10.79 8.09
CA ILE A 65 -0.91 -10.81 9.53
C ILE A 65 -2.08 -9.90 9.89
N LYS A 66 -3.15 -10.47 10.49
CA LYS A 66 -4.38 -9.74 10.87
C LYS A 66 -4.30 -9.06 12.25
N ASN A 67 -3.10 -8.68 12.70
CA ASN A 67 -2.89 -8.01 13.99
C ASN A 67 -2.81 -6.50 13.79
N VAL A 68 -3.70 -5.75 14.43
CA VAL A 68 -3.77 -4.28 14.34
C VAL A 68 -2.47 -3.60 14.76
N GLN A 69 -1.92 -3.96 15.92
CA GLN A 69 -0.69 -3.36 16.44
C GLN A 69 0.50 -3.61 15.50
N HIS A 70 0.56 -4.80 14.92
CA HIS A 70 1.59 -5.16 13.96
C HIS A 70 1.50 -4.32 12.66
N ASN A 71 0.30 -4.22 12.07
CA ASN A 71 0.10 -3.43 10.84
C ASN A 71 0.38 -1.94 11.08
N LEU A 72 -0.04 -1.38 12.23
CA LEU A 72 0.28 -0.01 12.64
C LEU A 72 1.79 0.20 12.78
N LYS A 73 2.49 -0.73 13.44
CA LYS A 73 3.95 -0.69 13.58
C LYS A 73 4.65 -0.69 12.21
N ILE A 74 4.21 -1.53 11.28
CA ILE A 74 4.77 -1.56 9.92
C ILE A 74 4.52 -0.24 9.19
N ILE A 75 3.32 0.35 9.30
CA ILE A 75 3.00 1.63 8.68
C ILE A 75 3.94 2.73 9.18
N VAL A 76 4.09 2.86 10.50
CA VAL A 76 4.97 3.86 11.11
C VAL A 76 6.42 3.63 10.71
N LEU A 77 6.89 2.39 10.75
CA LEU A 77 8.25 2.03 10.34
C LEU A 77 8.50 2.36 8.86
N ASN A 78 7.53 2.07 7.99
CA ASN A 78 7.61 2.38 6.57
C ASN A 78 7.75 3.91 6.35
N LEU A 79 6.92 4.73 6.98
CA LEU A 79 7.00 6.19 6.90
C LEU A 79 8.35 6.73 7.40
N LEU A 80 8.81 6.27 8.57
CA LEU A 80 10.12 6.66 9.11
C LEU A 80 11.26 6.25 8.19
N SER A 81 11.21 5.03 7.64
CA SER A 81 12.24 4.53 6.75
C SER A 81 12.30 5.32 5.44
N VAL A 82 11.16 5.65 4.84
CA VAL A 82 11.09 6.50 3.65
C VAL A 82 11.65 7.87 3.94
N TYR A 83 11.25 8.50 5.04
CA TYR A 83 11.75 9.83 5.42
C TYR A 83 13.28 9.81 5.59
N ALA A 84 13.81 8.85 6.34
CA ALA A 84 15.25 8.71 6.56
C ALA A 84 16.02 8.47 5.24
N VAL A 85 15.52 7.60 4.37
CA VAL A 85 16.16 7.30 3.09
C VAL A 85 16.11 8.50 2.15
N ILE A 86 14.97 9.18 2.03
CA ILE A 86 14.84 10.38 1.19
C ILE A 86 15.77 11.49 1.69
N SER A 87 15.84 11.73 3.01
CA SER A 87 16.78 12.71 3.58
C SER A 87 18.23 12.36 3.27
N LEU A 88 18.61 11.09 3.37
CA LEU A 88 19.96 10.62 3.02
C LEU A 88 20.25 10.80 1.52
N LEU A 89 19.31 10.45 0.64
CA LEU A 89 19.43 10.68 -0.80
C LEU A 89 19.58 12.16 -1.11
N LYS A 90 18.80 13.03 -0.45
CA LYS A 90 18.89 14.48 -0.64
C LYS A 90 20.27 15.02 -0.24
N PHE A 91 20.85 14.46 0.83
CA PHE A 91 22.20 14.82 1.27
C PHE A 91 23.29 14.38 0.28
N ILE A 92 23.15 13.20 -0.33
CA ILE A 92 24.11 12.64 -1.29
C ILE A 92 24.03 13.37 -2.64
N PHE A 93 22.82 13.49 -3.20
CA PHE A 93 22.61 13.96 -4.57
C PHE A 93 22.39 15.46 -4.68
N LYS A 94 22.13 16.17 -3.56
CA LYS A 94 21.91 17.62 -3.50
C LYS A 94 21.07 18.16 -4.67
N PRO A 95 19.85 17.62 -4.89
CA PRO A 95 19.04 17.94 -6.05
C PRO A 95 18.67 19.43 -6.08
N GLU A 96 18.74 20.03 -7.27
CA GLU A 96 18.34 21.41 -7.53
C GLU A 96 17.05 21.40 -8.36
N PHE A 97 15.96 21.89 -7.77
CA PHE A 97 14.68 22.01 -8.45
C PHE A 97 14.41 23.48 -8.75
N VAL A 98 14.18 23.80 -10.02
CA VAL A 98 13.67 25.12 -10.43
C VAL A 98 12.18 25.17 -10.06
N THR A 99 11.82 25.97 -9.06
CA THR A 99 10.47 26.00 -8.45
C THR A 99 9.44 26.81 -9.25
N ILE A 100 9.78 27.22 -10.47
CA ILE A 100 9.02 28.20 -11.25
C ILE A 100 7.88 27.53 -12.02
N ASP A 101 8.03 26.24 -12.36
CA ASP A 101 7.05 25.44 -13.11
C ASP A 101 6.74 24.10 -12.39
N PHE A 102 5.49 23.63 -12.49
CA PHE A 102 5.06 22.32 -11.96
C PHE A 102 4.60 21.39 -13.09
N PRO A 103 5.09 20.13 -13.16
CA PRO A 103 6.09 19.54 -12.27
C PRO A 103 7.48 20.16 -12.50
N PRO A 104 8.30 20.32 -11.45
CA PRO A 104 9.62 20.93 -11.56
C PRO A 104 10.49 20.13 -12.53
N GLN A 105 10.91 20.77 -13.61
CA GLN A 105 11.78 20.20 -14.62
C GLN A 105 13.24 20.57 -14.32
N THR A 106 14.14 19.66 -14.66
CA THR A 106 15.57 19.82 -14.46
C THR A 106 16.31 18.97 -15.47
N ASP A 107 17.34 19.55 -16.09
CA ASP A 107 18.24 18.84 -17.00
C ASP A 107 19.45 18.28 -16.25
N ASP A 108 19.57 18.57 -14.94
CA ASP A 108 20.68 18.09 -14.13
C ASP A 108 20.52 16.59 -13.81
N LEU A 109 21.55 15.82 -14.17
CA LEU A 109 21.61 14.38 -13.99
C LEU A 109 21.42 13.98 -12.52
N GLN A 110 21.99 14.72 -11.57
CA GLN A 110 21.88 14.38 -10.15
C GLN A 110 20.43 14.46 -9.68
N THR A 111 19.72 15.48 -10.16
CA THR A 111 18.32 15.70 -9.83
C THR A 111 17.40 14.67 -10.53
N ILE A 112 17.69 14.28 -11.78
CA ILE A 112 16.96 13.20 -12.48
C ILE A 112 17.15 11.85 -11.76
N VAL A 113 18.39 11.52 -11.37
CA VAL A 113 18.71 10.29 -10.62
C VAL A 113 18.01 10.30 -9.25
N TYR A 114 18.10 11.41 -8.52
CA TYR A 114 17.44 11.56 -7.22
C TYR A 114 15.91 11.37 -7.34
N SER A 115 15.27 12.06 -8.27
CA SER A 115 13.80 12.00 -8.44
C SER A 115 13.31 10.60 -8.79
N ASN A 116 14.06 9.86 -9.62
CA ASN A 116 13.73 8.48 -9.96
C ASN A 116 13.88 7.52 -8.78
N PHE A 117 14.97 7.62 -8.00
CA PHE A 117 15.13 6.82 -6.78
C PHE A 117 14.02 7.10 -5.77
N VAL A 118 13.72 8.38 -5.51
CA VAL A 118 12.66 8.79 -4.60
C VAL A 118 11.30 8.29 -5.08
N SER A 119 11.02 8.38 -6.38
CA SER A 119 9.77 7.87 -6.96
C SER A 119 9.66 6.36 -6.77
N MET A 120 10.72 5.60 -7.02
CA MET A 120 10.72 4.15 -6.85
C MET A 120 10.50 3.72 -5.39
N ILE A 121 11.20 4.37 -4.45
CA ILE A 121 11.02 4.16 -3.01
C ILE A 121 9.58 4.51 -2.60
N GLY A 122 9.07 5.62 -3.12
CA GLY A 122 7.69 6.07 -2.91
C GLY A 122 6.67 5.03 -3.37
N LEU A 123 6.81 4.47 -4.57
CA LEU A 123 5.92 3.43 -5.09
C LEU A 123 5.93 2.17 -4.23
N PHE A 124 7.12 1.65 -3.88
CA PHE A 124 7.23 0.50 -2.98
C PHE A 124 6.57 0.77 -1.63
N SER A 125 6.82 1.93 -1.05
CA SER A 125 6.25 2.32 0.24
C SER A 125 4.73 2.47 0.18
N MET A 126 4.21 3.12 -0.85
CA MET A 126 2.78 3.37 -1.06
C MET A 126 2.01 2.05 -1.16
N VAL A 127 2.50 1.10 -1.96
CA VAL A 127 1.85 -0.21 -2.09
C VAL A 127 1.89 -0.96 -0.76
N GLY A 128 3.01 -0.93 -0.04
CA GLY A 128 3.12 -1.50 1.30
C GLY A 128 2.16 -0.86 2.31
N PHE A 129 1.97 0.45 2.24
CA PHE A 129 1.02 1.20 3.06
C PHE A 129 -0.42 0.76 2.77
N ILE A 130 -0.81 0.71 1.49
CA ILE A 130 -2.15 0.29 1.05
C ILE A 130 -2.47 -1.13 1.54
N LEU A 131 -1.51 -2.06 1.44
CA LEU A 131 -1.68 -3.44 1.92
C LEU A 131 -1.92 -3.52 3.44
N ASN A 132 -1.18 -2.76 4.25
CA ASN A 132 -1.40 -2.72 5.70
C ASN A 132 -2.70 -2.01 6.07
N LEU A 133 -3.02 -0.89 5.39
CA LEU A 133 -4.27 -0.15 5.61
C LEU A 133 -5.49 -1.03 5.31
N ARG A 134 -5.43 -1.80 4.22
CA ARG A 134 -6.43 -2.81 3.87
C ARG A 134 -6.68 -3.77 5.04
N ASN A 135 -5.62 -4.31 5.66
CA ASN A 135 -5.75 -5.22 6.80
C ASN A 135 -6.42 -4.57 8.02
N LEU A 136 -6.11 -3.31 8.30
CA LEU A 136 -6.73 -2.54 9.38
C LEU A 136 -8.22 -2.31 9.15
N ILE A 137 -8.61 -1.95 7.92
CA ILE A 137 -10.02 -1.74 7.53
C ILE A 137 -10.81 -3.05 7.67
N PHE A 138 -10.31 -4.16 7.13
CA PHE A 138 -11.00 -5.45 7.21
C PHE A 138 -11.05 -6.01 8.63
N TYR A 139 -10.06 -5.74 9.48
CA TYR A 139 -10.12 -6.09 10.90
C TYR A 139 -11.27 -5.37 11.60
N LYS A 140 -11.43 -4.05 11.35
CA LYS A 140 -12.52 -3.25 11.94
C LYS A 140 -13.90 -3.77 11.52
N GLN A 141 -14.09 -4.10 10.24
CA GLN A 141 -15.34 -4.66 9.73
C GLN A 141 -15.70 -6.00 10.39
N LYS A 142 -14.74 -6.93 10.49
CA LYS A 142 -14.99 -8.25 11.09
C LYS A 142 -15.40 -8.14 12.56
N LYS A 143 -14.74 -7.27 13.33
CA LYS A 143 -15.08 -7.06 14.75
C LYS A 143 -16.50 -6.51 14.89
N THR A 144 -16.90 -5.52 14.09
CA THR A 144 -18.26 -4.95 14.12
C THR A 144 -19.33 -6.01 13.83
N HIS A 145 -19.14 -6.84 12.81
CA HIS A 145 -20.08 -7.92 12.50
C HIS A 145 -20.18 -8.96 13.63
N GLN A 146 -19.05 -9.34 14.23
CA GLN A 146 -19.05 -10.26 15.37
C GLN A 146 -19.75 -9.69 16.59
N THR A 147 -19.52 -8.41 16.92
CA THR A 147 -20.19 -7.74 18.04
C THR A 147 -21.70 -7.63 17.80
N LEU A 148 -22.13 -7.31 16.58
CA LEU A 148 -23.54 -7.26 16.22
C LEU A 148 -24.21 -8.63 16.32
N PHE A 149 -23.56 -9.68 15.83
CA PHE A 149 -24.07 -11.05 15.91
C PHE A 149 -24.18 -11.54 17.37
N LEU A 150 -23.15 -11.31 18.19
CA LEU A 150 -23.18 -11.64 19.61
C LEU A 150 -24.27 -10.88 20.35
N ARG A 151 -24.46 -9.59 20.03
CA ARG A 151 -25.54 -8.78 20.62
C ARG A 151 -26.91 -9.35 20.26
N GLN A 152 -27.14 -9.68 18.98
CA GLN A 152 -28.39 -10.32 18.53
C GLN A 152 -28.62 -11.67 19.22
N HIS A 153 -27.58 -12.47 19.41
CA HIS A 153 -27.69 -13.77 20.06
C HIS A 153 -28.06 -13.63 21.55
N VAL A 154 -27.39 -12.72 22.27
CA VAL A 154 -27.71 -12.41 23.68
C VAL A 154 -29.13 -11.89 23.84
N PHE A 155 -29.60 -11.00 22.94
CA PHE A 155 -30.99 -10.53 22.94
C PHE A 155 -32.00 -11.67 22.70
N SER A 156 -31.71 -12.56 21.73
CA SER A 156 -32.56 -13.74 21.46
C SER A 156 -32.64 -14.71 22.64
N ASP A 157 -31.55 -14.89 23.37
CA ASP A 157 -31.53 -15.76 24.54
C ASP A 157 -32.25 -15.11 25.73
N SER A 158 -32.08 -13.80 25.97
CA SER A 158 -32.83 -13.09 27.01
C SER A 158 -34.34 -13.14 26.79
N ASP A 159 -34.81 -13.00 25.54
CA ASP A 159 -36.23 -13.08 25.21
C ASP A 159 -36.79 -14.49 25.42
N ARG A 160 -36.01 -15.52 25.09
CA ARG A 160 -36.36 -16.92 25.36
C ARG A 160 -36.46 -17.20 26.86
N TYR A 161 -35.52 -16.70 27.65
CA TYR A 161 -35.56 -16.84 29.11
C TYR A 161 -36.77 -16.12 29.73
N PHE A 162 -37.10 -14.90 29.27
CA PHE A 162 -38.28 -14.17 29.73
C PHE A 162 -39.58 -14.90 29.39
N ASN A 163 -39.72 -15.40 28.16
CA ASN A 163 -40.91 -16.15 27.75
C ASN A 163 -41.08 -17.47 28.52
N GLN A 164 -39.98 -18.15 28.88
CA GLN A 164 -40.04 -19.35 29.72
C GLN A 164 -40.44 -19.04 31.17
N ARG A 165 -40.01 -17.91 31.72
CA ARG A 165 -40.45 -17.47 33.06
C ARG A 165 -41.92 -17.06 33.08
N ALA A 166 -42.38 -16.31 32.07
CA ALA A 166 -43.77 -15.91 31.95
C ALA A 166 -44.72 -17.12 31.89
N LYS A 167 -44.33 -18.19 31.19
CA LYS A 167 -45.11 -19.45 31.13
C LYS A 167 -45.10 -20.27 32.42
N LYS A 168 -44.13 -20.05 33.31
CA LYS A 168 -44.02 -20.75 34.61
C LYS A 168 -44.58 -19.96 35.79
N SER A 169 -45.01 -18.71 35.58
CA SER A 169 -45.65 -17.93 36.62
C SER A 169 -47.10 -18.42 36.75
N PRO A 170 -47.52 -19.00 37.88
CA PRO A 170 -48.92 -19.36 38.08
C PRO A 170 -49.77 -18.09 37.96
N GLY A 171 -50.85 -18.16 37.16
CA GLY A 171 -51.80 -17.06 37.02
C GLY A 171 -52.40 -16.66 38.37
N PRO A 172 -53.03 -15.48 38.46
CA PRO A 172 -53.65 -15.04 39.70
C PRO A 172 -54.65 -16.10 40.14
N VAL A 173 -54.48 -16.60 41.36
CA VAL A 173 -55.44 -17.47 42.02
C VAL A 173 -56.65 -16.58 42.29
N VAL A 174 -57.68 -16.70 41.46
CA VAL A 174 -59.00 -16.08 41.67
C VAL A 174 -59.77 -16.90 42.68
#